data_AF-A0A072V5N0-F1
#
_entry.id   AF-A0A072V5N0-F1
#
_cell.length_a   1.000
_cell.length_b   1.000
_cell.length_c   1.000
_cell.angle_alpha   90.00
_cell.angle_beta   90.00
_cell.angle_gamma   90.00
#
_symmetry.space_group_name_H-M   'P 1'
#
loop_
_entity.id
_entity.type
_entity.pdbx_description
1 polymer ?
#
loop_
_entity_poly.entity_id
_entity_poly.type
_entity_poly.pdbx_seq_one_letter_code
_entity_poly.pdbx_strand_id
1 'polypeptide(L)'
;MELVHEEQSFKDSLEPVFVQHLAKLLMLSLNNCFSAIKINEIKNSLGFPDDYLIGIVAKYPDLFRIRNESGRRSSMVVELMKWNPDFAVSQ
;
A
#
# COMPACT_ATOMS: atom_id res chain seq x y z
N MET A 1 -2.15 14.96 -26.99
CA MET A 1 -1.73 13.60 -26.57
C MET A 1 -0.45 13.69 -25.72
N GLU A 2 -0.39 14.67 -24.79
CA GLU A 2 0.85 15.03 -24.07
C GLU A 2 0.68 14.85 -22.55
N LEU A 3 -0.50 15.13 -21.99
CA LEU A 3 -0.77 14.95 -20.55
C LEU A 3 -0.69 13.48 -20.06
N VAL A 4 -1.13 12.53 -20.89
CA VAL A 4 -1.16 11.10 -20.52
C VAL A 4 0.21 10.48 -20.30
N HIS A 5 1.27 11.03 -20.90
CA HIS A 5 2.62 10.48 -20.78
C HIS A 5 3.34 11.00 -19.54
N GLU A 6 3.12 12.27 -19.18
CA GLU A 6 3.62 12.85 -17.93
C GLU A 6 2.99 12.20 -16.69
N GLU A 7 1.69 11.94 -16.71
CA GLU A 7 0.99 11.26 -15.61
C GLU A 7 1.52 9.83 -15.37
N GLN A 8 1.90 9.13 -16.44
CA GLN A 8 2.36 7.75 -16.35
C GLN A 8 3.80 7.66 -15.84
N SER A 9 4.69 8.58 -16.26
CA SER A 9 6.06 8.68 -15.77
C SER A 9 6.11 9.10 -14.29
N PHE A 10 5.20 10.00 -13.89
CA PHE A 10 5.08 10.43 -12.50
C PHE A 10 4.61 9.30 -11.58
N LYS A 11 3.66 8.47 -12.05
CA LYS A 11 3.18 7.30 -11.29
C LYS A 11 4.29 6.27 -11.03
N ASP A 12 5.18 6.06 -11.99
CA ASP A 12 6.32 5.14 -11.84
C ASP A 12 7.32 5.66 -10.79
N SER A 13 7.61 6.95 -10.82
CA SER A 13 8.48 7.61 -9.84
C SER A 13 7.89 7.61 -8.41
N LEU A 14 6.56 7.65 -8.28
CA LEU A 14 5.89 7.65 -6.98
C LEU A 14 5.59 6.26 -6.41
N GLU A 15 5.58 5.22 -7.24
CA GLU A 15 5.36 3.85 -6.79
C GLU A 15 6.24 3.45 -5.59
N PRO A 16 7.57 3.64 -5.60
CA PRO A 16 8.42 3.30 -4.46
C PRO A 16 8.06 4.09 -3.19
N VAL A 17 7.62 5.34 -3.32
CA VAL A 17 7.17 6.17 -2.19
C VAL A 17 5.92 5.56 -1.56
N PHE A 18 4.96 5.14 -2.38
CA PHE A 18 3.75 4.50 -1.88
C PHE A 18 4.01 3.14 -1.25
N VAL A 19 4.91 2.33 -1.84
CA VAL A 19 5.35 1.06 -1.24
C VAL A 19 5.93 1.32 0.15
N GLN A 20 6.82 2.32 0.28
CA GLN A 20 7.42 2.67 1.56
C GLN A 20 6.38 3.17 2.58
N HIS A 21 5.46 4.06 2.18
CA HIS A 21 4.40 4.56 3.05
C HIS A 21 3.49 3.44 3.55
N LEU A 22 3.10 2.51 2.66
CA LEU A 22 2.26 1.38 3.03
C LEU A 22 3.01 0.43 3.97
N ALA A 23 4.27 0.14 3.68
CA ALA A 23 5.09 -0.69 4.56
C ALA A 23 5.23 -0.07 5.95
N LYS A 24 5.53 1.24 6.04
CA LYS A 24 5.59 1.98 7.31
C LYS A 24 4.26 1.93 8.07
N LEU A 25 3.14 2.17 7.41
CA LEU A 25 1.81 2.08 8.02
C LEU A 25 1.56 0.69 8.63
N LEU A 26 1.91 -0.37 7.90
CA LEU A 26 1.72 -1.74 8.35
C LEU A 26 2.68 -2.10 9.49
N MET A 27 3.94 -1.67 9.44
CA MET A 27 4.92 -1.85 10.54
C MET A 27 4.45 -1.21 11.86
N LEU A 28 3.74 -0.08 11.78
CA LEU A 28 3.16 0.60 12.94
C LEU A 28 1.85 -0.04 13.42
N SER A 29 1.27 -0.94 12.62
CA SER A 29 0.00 -1.59 12.92
C SER A 29 0.20 -2.87 13.73
N LEU A 30 -0.82 -3.23 14.51
CA LEU A 30 -0.81 -4.49 15.26
C LEU A 30 -0.68 -5.68 14.29
N ASN A 31 0.21 -6.63 14.62
CA ASN A 31 0.49 -7.81 13.80
C ASN A 31 0.93 -7.50 12.36
N ASN A 32 1.52 -6.34 12.11
CA ASN A 32 1.96 -5.92 10.77
C ASN A 32 0.83 -5.89 9.72
N CYS A 33 -0.42 -5.68 10.17
CA CYS A 33 -1.58 -5.81 9.32
C CYS A 33 -2.62 -4.72 9.59
N PHE A 34 -3.34 -4.30 8.54
CA PHE A 34 -4.34 -3.27 8.64
C PHE A 34 -5.51 -3.53 7.68
N SER A 35 -6.74 -3.18 8.10
CA SER A 35 -7.93 -3.42 7.28
C SER A 35 -7.90 -2.55 6.03
N ALA A 36 -8.18 -3.15 4.87
CA ALA A 36 -8.24 -2.44 3.59
C ALA A 36 -9.29 -1.32 3.60
N ILE A 37 -10.38 -1.48 4.37
CA ILE A 37 -11.39 -0.44 4.56
C ILE A 37 -10.78 0.77 5.28
N LYS A 38 -10.07 0.54 6.39
CA LYS A 38 -9.43 1.62 7.15
C LYS A 38 -8.35 2.32 6.34
N ILE A 39 -7.54 1.58 5.57
CA ILE A 39 -6.59 2.18 4.63
C ILE A 39 -7.34 3.06 3.63
N ASN A 40 -8.46 2.59 3.08
CA ASN A 40 -9.26 3.33 2.11
C ASN A 40 -9.88 4.63 2.69
N GLU A 41 -10.18 4.68 3.99
CA GLU A 41 -10.64 5.90 4.67
C GLU A 41 -9.54 6.97 4.76
N ILE A 42 -8.29 6.57 4.98
CA ILE A 42 -7.15 7.49 5.13
C ILE A 42 -6.28 7.62 3.86
N LYS A 43 -6.62 6.92 2.77
CA LYS A 43 -5.78 6.80 1.57
C LYS A 43 -5.42 8.15 0.96
N ASN A 44 -6.38 9.07 0.92
CA ASN A 44 -6.20 10.41 0.37
C ASN A 44 -5.20 11.24 1.19
N SER A 45 -5.24 11.10 2.52
CA SER A 45 -4.29 11.77 3.42
C SER A 45 -2.86 11.18 3.30
N LEU A 46 -2.74 9.92 2.88
CA LEU A 46 -1.47 9.24 2.64
C LEU A 46 -0.97 9.34 1.18
N GLY A 47 -1.77 9.96 0.30
CA GLY A 47 -1.48 10.13 -1.12
C GLY A 47 -1.66 8.86 -1.97
N PHE A 48 -2.25 7.80 -1.44
CA PHE A 48 -2.41 6.54 -2.18
C PHE A 48 -3.41 6.67 -3.34
N PRO A 49 -3.15 6.00 -4.49
CA PRO A 49 -4.11 5.92 -5.58
C PRO A 49 -5.34 5.09 -5.17
N ASP A 50 -6.48 5.32 -5.85
CA ASP A 50 -7.71 4.56 -5.61
C ASP A 50 -7.53 3.05 -5.78
N ASP A 51 -6.64 2.65 -6.68
CA ASP A 51 -6.36 1.28 -7.04
C ASP A 51 -5.13 0.70 -6.31
N TYR A 52 -4.69 1.27 -5.18
CA TYR A 52 -3.46 0.84 -4.47
C TYR A 52 -3.40 -0.67 -4.18
N LEU A 53 -4.53 -1.35 -4.04
CA LEU A 53 -4.58 -2.79 -3.83
C LEU A 53 -4.06 -3.59 -5.04
N ILE A 54 -4.34 -3.14 -6.26
CA ILE A 54 -3.88 -3.81 -7.48
C ILE A 54 -2.58 -3.15 -7.96
N GLY A 55 -2.53 -1.81 -7.94
CA GLY A 55 -1.37 -1.03 -8.38
C GLY A 55 -0.14 -1.13 -7.47
N ILE A 56 -0.29 -1.49 -6.19
CA ILE A 56 0.83 -1.62 -5.24
C ILE A 56 0.80 -2.97 -4.56
N VAL A 57 -0.27 -3.31 -3.82
CA VAL A 57 -0.26 -4.53 -3.00
C VAL A 57 -0.06 -5.79 -3.86
N ALA A 58 -0.78 -5.92 -4.98
CA ALA A 58 -0.64 -7.06 -5.88
C ALA A 58 0.69 -7.10 -6.65
N LYS A 59 1.35 -5.95 -6.86
CA LYS A 59 2.66 -5.88 -7.55
C LYS A 59 3.83 -6.32 -6.69
N TYR A 60 3.70 -6.21 -5.36
CA TYR A 60 4.78 -6.51 -4.41
C TYR A 60 4.40 -7.69 -3.47
N PRO A 61 4.14 -8.90 -4.00
CA PRO A 61 3.67 -10.04 -3.20
C PRO A 61 4.71 -10.55 -2.18
N ASP A 62 6.00 -10.28 -2.40
CA ASP A 62 7.06 -10.57 -1.43
C ASP A 62 7.03 -9.65 -0.20
N LEU A 63 6.43 -8.47 -0.33
CA LEU A 63 6.29 -7.49 0.75
C LEU A 63 4.90 -7.50 1.35
N PHE A 64 3.85 -7.58 0.55
CA PHE A 64 2.47 -7.46 0.99
C PHE A 64 1.65 -8.70 0.66
N ARG A 65 0.68 -8.98 1.52
CA ARG A 65 -0.32 -10.02 1.32
C ARG A 65 -1.72 -9.48 1.63
N ILE A 66 -2.68 -9.88 0.81
CA ILE A 66 -4.10 -9.65 1.10
C ILE A 66 -4.65 -10.91 1.78
N ARG A 67 -5.20 -10.75 2.99
CA ARG A 67 -5.91 -11.81 3.71
C ARG A 67 -7.40 -11.51 3.75
N ASN A 68 -8.24 -12.52 3.56
CA ASN A 68 -9.68 -12.42 3.71
C ASN A 68 -10.23 -13.69 4.35
N GLU A 69 -10.49 -13.66 5.65
CA GLU A 69 -10.93 -14.85 6.40
C GLU A 69 -12.42 -15.15 6.24
N SER A 70 -13.24 -14.12 5.97
CA SER A 70 -14.70 -14.25 5.94
C SER A 70 -15.31 -14.17 4.54
N GLY A 71 -14.50 -14.02 3.49
CA GLY A 71 -14.92 -13.77 2.11
C GLY A 71 -15.59 -12.41 1.85
N ARG A 72 -15.86 -11.62 2.90
CA ARG A 72 -16.47 -10.29 2.80
C ARG A 72 -15.41 -9.26 2.47
N ARG A 73 -15.73 -8.28 1.61
CA ARG A 73 -14.81 -7.15 1.31
C ARG A 73 -14.38 -6.40 2.58
N SER A 74 -15.28 -6.22 3.52
CA SER A 74 -15.00 -5.52 4.79
C SER A 74 -14.04 -6.27 5.71
N SER A 75 -13.85 -7.58 5.49
CA SER A 75 -12.92 -8.42 6.25
C SER A 75 -11.54 -8.51 5.61
N MET A 76 -11.30 -7.76 4.53
CA MET A 76 -10.02 -7.76 3.85
C MET A 76 -8.98 -6.98 4.64
N VAL A 77 -7.82 -7.59 4.82
CA VAL A 77 -6.68 -7.06 5.56
C VAL A 77 -5.46 -7.09 4.64
N VAL A 78 -4.69 -6.01 4.65
CA VAL A 78 -3.36 -5.96 4.04
C VAL A 78 -2.35 -6.25 5.13
N GLU A 79 -1.45 -7.19 4.88
CA GLU A 79 -0.43 -7.66 5.80
C GLU A 79 0.95 -7.43 5.18
N LEU A 80 1.91 -7.00 5.99
CA LEU A 80 3.31 -6.92 5.62
C LEU A 80 3.99 -8.25 5.95
N MET A 81 4.49 -8.93 4.90
CA MET A 81 5.13 -10.24 4.97
C MET A 81 6.59 -10.16 5.44
N LYS A 82 7.29 -9.08 5.09
CA LYS A 82 8.71 -8.90 5.42
C LYS A 82 8.94 -7.54 6.05
N TRP A 83 9.45 -7.55 7.28
CA TRP A 83 9.94 -6.33 7.92
C TRP A 83 11.24 -5.90 7.24
N ASN A 84 11.28 -4.68 6.73
CA ASN A 84 12.49 -4.07 6.20
C ASN A 84 12.94 -2.94 7.15
N PRO A 85 14.05 -3.09 7.90
CA PRO A 85 14.53 -2.05 8.82
C PRO A 85 14.89 -0.74 8.11
N ASP A 86 15.15 -0.77 6.80
CA ASP A 86 15.35 0.44 5.98
C ASP A 86 14.09 1.31 5.89
N PHE A 87 12.91 0.74 6.11
CA PHE A 87 11.67 1.52 6.24
C PHE A 87 11.45 2.05 7.66
N ALA A 88 12.25 1.67 8.65
CA ALA A 88 12.11 2.16 10.03
C ALA A 88 12.79 3.53 10.24
N VAL A 89 13.45 4.08 9.21
CA VAL A 89 14.00 5.43 9.25
C VAL A 89 13.01 6.44 8.65
N SER A 90 12.74 7.51 9.40
CA SER A 90 12.07 8.70 8.89
C SER A 90 13.15 9.65 8.38
N GLN A 91 13.11 10.00 7.10
CA GLN A 91 13.88 11.12 6.56
C GLN A 91 13.24 12.45 6.95
#